data_AF-A0A5C7HBR6-F1
#
_entry.id   AF-A0A5C7HBR6-F1
#
_cell.length_a   1.000
_cell.length_b   1.000
_cell.length_c   1.000
_cell.angle_alpha   90.00
_cell.angle_beta   90.00
_cell.angle_gamma   90.00
#
_symmetry.space_group_name_H-M   'P 1'
#
loop_
_entity.id
_entity.type
_entity.pdbx_description
1 polymer ?
#
loop_
_entity_poly.entity_id
_entity_poly.type
_entity_poly.pdbx_seq_one_letter_code
_entity_poly.pdbx_strand_id
1 'polypeptide(L)'
;MIIPVRCFTCGKVIGNKWDPYLDLLQSDYTEGDALGSSFLPDDADAILSQPISSSRISDSLIWHFDKNGVYTIKSGYKVGKALGCQTSSSCNIGVEWWWKCLWRLRIPVKIRIFIWKAYHTWLSTLVNLAKHGVPTETRCGVCSKKSETTVHALWSCGELKAFRNSCYLFSELNWNNNFQLLDNLCYCSHVLSITEM
;
A
#
# COMPACT_ATOMS: atom_id res chain seq x y z
N MET A 1 9.38 -3.50 27.09
CA MET A 1 7.96 -3.21 26.76
C MET A 1 7.96 -2.06 25.76
N ILE A 2 7.28 -2.18 24.62
CA ILE A 2 7.27 -1.12 23.59
C ILE A 2 6.13 -0.16 23.94
N ILE A 3 6.45 1.12 24.12
CA ILE A 3 5.44 2.17 24.35
C ILE A 3 4.67 2.38 23.05
N PRO A 4 3.33 2.44 23.10
CA PRO A 4 2.55 2.75 21.91
C PRO A 4 2.96 4.11 21.34
N VAL A 5 3.17 4.17 20.01
CA VAL A 5 3.55 5.42 19.32
C VAL A 5 2.49 6.51 19.54
N ARG A 6 1.22 6.12 19.68
CA ARG A 6 0.07 7.02 19.87
C ARG A 6 -0.81 6.54 21.03
N CYS A 7 -1.47 7.48 21.69
CA CYS A 7 -2.50 7.21 22.67
C CYS A 7 -3.68 6.49 22.02
N PHE A 8 -4.16 5.42 22.65
CA PHE A 8 -5.30 4.63 22.15
C PHE A 8 -6.63 5.38 22.22
N THR A 9 -6.79 6.30 23.17
CA THR A 9 -8.05 7.05 23.37
C THR A 9 -8.17 8.26 22.44
N CYS A 10 -7.11 9.06 22.32
CA CYS A 10 -7.16 10.34 21.58
C CYS A 10 -6.29 10.40 20.33
N GLY A 11 -5.48 9.36 20.03
CA GLY A 11 -4.64 9.31 18.83
C GLY A 11 -3.43 10.26 18.81
N LYS A 12 -3.24 11.07 19.85
CA LYS A 12 -2.05 11.94 20.04
C LYS A 12 -0.78 11.10 20.07
N VAL A 13 0.32 11.63 19.55
CA VAL A 13 1.63 10.95 19.62
C VAL A 13 2.10 10.94 21.08
N ILE A 14 2.44 9.76 21.58
CA ILE A 14 2.92 9.53 22.96
C ILE A 14 4.34 8.99 22.98
N GLY A 15 4.77 8.26 21.94
CA GLY A 15 6.09 7.62 21.93
C GLY A 15 7.25 8.60 22.14
N ASN A 16 7.11 9.85 21.69
CA ASN A 16 8.11 10.90 21.87
C ASN A 16 8.17 11.49 23.29
N LYS A 17 7.23 11.15 24.17
CA LYS A 17 7.17 11.64 25.55
C LYS A 17 7.77 10.66 26.57
N TRP A 18 8.11 9.44 26.13
CA TRP A 18 8.56 8.39 27.03
C TRP A 18 9.93 8.67 27.64
N ASP A 19 10.94 8.94 26.81
CA ASP A 19 12.30 9.17 27.30
C ASP A 19 12.39 10.40 28.22
N PRO A 20 11.78 11.57 27.87
CA PRO A 20 11.74 12.72 28.78
C PRO A 20 11.06 12.43 30.12
N TYR A 21 10.01 11.60 30.12
CA TYR A 21 9.33 11.19 31.35
C TYR A 21 10.23 10.31 32.23
N LEU A 22 10.97 9.38 31.64
CA LEU A 22 11.93 8.55 32.38
C LEU A 22 13.08 9.36 32.98
N ASP A 23 13.60 10.35 32.26
CA ASP A 23 14.67 11.22 32.74
C ASP A 23 14.22 12.01 34.01
N LEU A 24 12.96 12.44 34.05
CA LEU A 24 12.38 13.11 35.22
C LEU A 24 12.27 12.17 36.43
N LEU A 25 11.83 10.92 36.22
CA LEU A 25 11.78 9.92 37.29
C LEU A 25 13.17 9.58 37.84
N GLN A 26 14.19 9.54 36.98
CA GLN A 26 15.59 9.35 37.40
C GLN A 26 16.14 10.55 38.18
N SER A 27 15.56 11.73 37.98
CA SER A 27 15.91 12.97 38.67
C SER A 27 15.13 13.18 39.97
N ASP A 28 14.60 12.10 40.57
CA ASP A 28 13.88 12.07 41.86
C ASP A 28 12.53 12.85 41.87
N TYR A 29 11.93 13.09 40.70
CA TYR A 29 10.56 13.63 40.62
C TYR A 29 9.52 12.55 40.96
N THR A 30 8.40 12.97 41.55
CA THR A 30 7.25 12.07 41.72
C THR A 30 6.59 11.79 40.37
N GLU A 31 5.92 10.63 40.23
CA GLU A 31 5.22 10.24 39.00
C GLU A 31 4.20 11.31 38.55
N GLY A 32 3.50 11.93 39.50
CA GLY A 32 2.53 13.00 39.25
C GLY A 32 3.19 14.26 38.69
N ASP A 33 4.31 14.70 39.29
CA ASP A 33 5.02 15.91 38.85
C ASP A 33 5.69 15.70 37.48
N ALA A 34 6.23 14.50 37.25
CA ALA A 34 6.82 14.11 35.97
C ALA A 34 5.75 14.07 34.84
N LEU A 35 4.55 13.57 35.14
CA LEU A 35 3.41 13.60 34.22
C LEU A 35 2.94 15.03 33.95
N GLY A 36 2.80 15.87 34.97
CA GLY A 36 2.40 17.27 34.82
C GLY A 36 3.38 18.11 33.98
N SER A 37 4.66 17.73 33.98
CA SER A 37 5.69 18.38 33.16
C SER A 37 5.76 17.85 31.72
N SER A 38 5.38 16.59 31.50
CA SER A 38 5.50 15.90 30.20
C SER A 38 4.21 15.92 29.36
N PHE A 39 3.06 16.10 30.03
CA PHE A 39 1.73 16.07 29.43
C PHE A 39 1.00 17.40 29.61
N LEU A 40 -0.03 17.64 28.78
CA LEU A 40 -0.94 18.76 29.04
C LEU A 40 -1.71 18.47 30.32
N PRO A 41 -2.13 19.48 31.11
CA PRO A 41 -2.85 19.28 32.36
C PRO A 41 -4.05 18.31 32.22
N ASP A 42 -4.88 18.52 31.19
CA ASP A 42 -6.03 17.64 30.92
C ASP A 42 -5.62 16.18 30.61
N ASP A 43 -4.49 15.98 29.92
CA ASP A 43 -3.99 14.65 29.59
C ASP A 43 -3.38 13.99 30.84
N ALA A 44 -2.66 14.74 31.68
CA ALA A 44 -2.07 14.25 32.92
C ALA A 44 -3.15 13.83 33.93
N ASP A 45 -4.17 14.66 34.13
CA ASP A 45 -5.31 14.36 35.00
C ASP A 45 -6.07 13.12 34.50
N ALA A 46 -6.28 13.02 33.19
CA ALA A 46 -6.91 11.84 32.59
C ALA A 46 -6.09 10.56 32.83
N ILE A 47 -4.77 10.61 32.69
CA ILE A 47 -3.88 9.45 32.96
C ILE A 47 -3.93 9.07 34.45
N LEU A 48 -3.81 10.05 35.35
CA LEU A 48 -3.86 9.82 36.80
C LEU A 48 -5.22 9.29 37.28
N SER A 49 -6.30 9.60 36.55
CA SER A 49 -7.64 9.08 36.85
C SER A 49 -7.84 7.60 36.48
N GLN A 50 -6.92 6.99 35.73
CA GLN A 50 -7.07 5.60 35.31
C GLN A 50 -6.86 4.64 36.49
N PRO A 51 -7.80 3.71 36.75
CA PRO A 51 -7.65 2.76 37.84
C PRO A 51 -6.53 1.76 37.52
N ILE A 52 -5.45 1.82 38.28
CA ILE A 52 -4.35 0.85 38.24
C ILE A 52 -4.67 -0.26 39.24
N SER A 53 -4.40 -1.51 38.89
CA SER A 53 -4.60 -2.62 39.83
C SER A 53 -3.68 -2.46 41.04
N SER A 54 -4.24 -2.50 42.25
CA SER A 54 -3.46 -2.52 43.50
C SER A 54 -2.66 -3.82 43.68
N SER A 55 -3.00 -4.85 42.91
CA SER A 55 -2.26 -6.11 42.83
C SER A 55 -1.12 -5.99 41.83
N ARG A 56 0.08 -6.45 42.20
CA ARG A 56 1.25 -6.53 41.30
C ARG A 56 1.11 -7.71 40.34
N ILE A 57 0.20 -7.58 39.37
CA ILE A 57 0.06 -8.51 38.26
C ILE A 57 1.01 -8.07 37.15
N SER A 58 1.67 -9.01 36.49
CA SER A 58 2.51 -8.69 35.33
C SER A 58 1.65 -8.17 34.18
N ASP A 59 2.10 -7.10 33.53
CA ASP A 59 1.45 -6.56 32.35
C ASP A 59 1.36 -7.59 31.22
N SER A 60 0.28 -7.52 30.44
CA SER A 60 0.07 -8.36 29.26
C SER A 60 -0.27 -7.49 28.05
N LEU A 61 0.12 -7.95 26.86
CA LEU A 61 -0.20 -7.25 25.62
C LEU A 61 -1.66 -7.49 25.25
N ILE A 62 -2.41 -6.41 25.06
CA ILE A 62 -3.84 -6.44 24.71
C ILE A 62 -4.03 -5.74 23.36
N TRP A 63 -4.71 -6.42 22.43
CA TRP A 63 -5.08 -5.85 21.14
C TRP A 63 -6.37 -5.03 21.26
N HIS A 64 -6.22 -3.70 21.31
CA HIS A 64 -7.33 -2.76 21.49
C HIS A 64 -8.46 -2.88 20.44
N PHE A 65 -8.15 -3.34 19.23
CA PHE A 65 -9.14 -3.47 18.15
C PHE A 65 -9.90 -4.81 18.16
N ASP A 66 -9.84 -5.55 19.26
CA ASP A 66 -10.70 -6.70 19.53
C ASP A 66 -11.29 -6.61 20.94
N LYS A 67 -12.56 -6.97 21.08
CA LYS A 67 -13.28 -6.92 22.36
C LYS A 67 -12.72 -7.86 23.42
N ASN A 68 -12.05 -8.94 23.01
CA ASN A 68 -11.40 -9.88 23.92
C ASN A 68 -9.91 -9.56 24.11
N GLY A 69 -9.41 -8.48 23.50
CA GLY A 69 -8.00 -8.13 23.57
C GLY A 69 -7.07 -9.04 22.74
N VAL A 70 -7.62 -9.93 21.90
CA VAL A 70 -6.82 -10.92 21.18
C VAL A 70 -6.50 -10.42 19.76
N TYR A 71 -5.22 -10.44 19.41
CA TYR A 71 -4.81 -10.16 18.04
C TYR A 71 -5.20 -11.32 17.12
N THR A 72 -5.87 -11.00 16.02
CA THR A 72 -6.13 -11.94 14.93
C THR A 72 -5.75 -11.30 13.61
N ILE A 73 -5.39 -12.12 12.61
CA ILE A 73 -5.09 -11.63 11.25
C ILE A 73 -6.29 -10.82 10.71
N LYS A 74 -7.52 -11.22 11.03
CA LYS A 74 -8.74 -10.53 10.61
C LYS A 74 -8.87 -9.14 11.24
N SER A 75 -8.62 -9.00 12.54
CA SER A 75 -8.67 -7.70 13.21
C SER A 75 -7.51 -6.80 12.77
N GLY A 76 -6.31 -7.35 12.62
CA GLY A 76 -5.16 -6.64 12.04
C GLY A 76 -5.41 -6.12 10.63
N TYR A 77 -5.97 -6.95 9.74
CA TYR A 77 -6.29 -6.54 8.35
C TYR A 77 -7.32 -5.41 8.30
N LYS A 78 -8.35 -5.44 9.15
CA LYS A 78 -9.35 -4.36 9.23
C LYS A 78 -8.71 -3.03 9.61
N VAL A 79 -7.82 -3.05 10.60
CA VAL A 79 -7.09 -1.85 11.05
C VAL A 79 -6.14 -1.36 9.97
N GLY A 80 -5.37 -2.25 9.35
CA GLY A 80 -4.47 -1.90 8.26
C GLY A 80 -5.19 -1.26 7.07
N LYS A 81 -6.37 -1.78 6.71
CA LYS A 81 -7.22 -1.17 5.67
C LYS A 81 -7.71 0.23 6.07
N ALA A 82 -8.15 0.41 7.31
CA ALA A 82 -8.62 1.71 7.80
C ALA A 82 -7.50 2.75 7.86
N LEU A 83 -6.30 2.36 8.26
CA LEU A 83 -5.12 3.24 8.30
C LEU A 83 -4.58 3.57 6.90
N GLY A 84 -4.61 2.61 5.97
CA GLY A 84 -4.18 2.80 4.58
C GLY A 84 -5.13 3.63 3.72
N CYS A 85 -6.39 3.82 4.15
CA CYS A 85 -7.38 4.61 3.42
C CYS A 85 -7.25 6.14 3.59
N GLN A 86 -6.31 6.65 4.40
CA GLN A 86 -6.07 8.10 4.49
C GLN A 86 -5.23 8.66 3.32
N THR A 87 -4.59 7.80 2.54
CA THR A 87 -3.95 8.19 1.28
C THR A 87 -4.94 8.10 0.12
N SER A 88 -5.48 9.25 -0.29
CA SER A 88 -6.20 9.54 -1.54
C SER A 88 -7.69 9.14 -1.64
N SER A 89 -8.56 9.96 -1.06
CA SER A 89 -9.99 10.07 -1.40
C SER A 89 -10.24 10.76 -2.75
N SER A 90 -9.44 10.48 -3.77
CA SER A 90 -9.61 11.04 -5.11
C SER A 90 -9.75 9.91 -6.13
N CYS A 91 -10.96 9.78 -6.68
CA CYS A 91 -11.30 9.12 -7.95
C CYS A 91 -10.74 7.72 -8.27
N ASN A 92 -11.20 6.66 -7.59
CA ASN A 92 -10.90 5.26 -7.99
C ASN A 92 -12.09 4.45 -8.56
N ILE A 93 -13.25 5.07 -8.79
CA ILE A 93 -14.46 4.36 -9.28
C ILE A 93 -14.21 3.61 -10.59
N GLY A 94 -13.47 4.20 -11.53
CA GLY A 94 -13.11 3.55 -12.80
C GLY A 94 -12.11 2.40 -12.63
N VAL A 95 -11.17 2.52 -11.69
CA VAL A 95 -10.14 1.49 -11.47
C VAL A 95 -10.75 0.23 -10.83
N GLU A 96 -11.68 0.38 -9.89
CA GLU A 96 -12.30 -0.74 -9.21
C GLU A 96 -13.19 -1.59 -10.13
N TRP A 97 -13.99 -0.94 -10.99
CA TRP A 97 -14.80 -1.64 -12.01
C TRP A 97 -13.91 -2.47 -12.94
N TRP A 98 -12.80 -1.89 -13.39
CA TRP A 98 -11.93 -2.55 -14.35
C TRP A 98 -11.29 -3.82 -13.77
N TRP A 99 -10.89 -3.81 -12.49
CA TRP A 99 -10.41 -5.02 -11.83
C TRP A 99 -11.47 -6.12 -11.80
N LYS A 100 -12.74 -5.79 -11.54
CA LYS A 100 -13.84 -6.78 -11.58
C LYS A 100 -13.96 -7.40 -12.97
N CYS A 101 -13.80 -6.62 -14.04
CA CYS A 101 -13.80 -7.13 -15.40
C CYS A 101 -12.60 -8.04 -15.69
N LEU A 102 -11.37 -7.60 -15.40
CA LEU A 102 -10.15 -8.38 -15.63
C LEU A 102 -10.23 -9.77 -14.96
N TRP A 103 -10.71 -9.82 -13.72
CA TRP A 103 -10.79 -11.07 -12.96
C TRP A 103 -11.92 -12.01 -13.43
N ARG A 104 -12.93 -11.49 -14.14
CA ARG A 104 -14.04 -12.26 -14.74
C ARG A 104 -13.71 -12.85 -16.12
N LEU A 105 -12.68 -12.36 -16.81
CA LEU A 105 -12.28 -12.87 -18.12
C LEU A 105 -11.90 -14.36 -18.05
N ARG A 106 -12.34 -15.14 -19.05
CA ARG A 106 -12.01 -16.57 -19.21
C ARG A 106 -10.61 -16.79 -19.80
N ILE A 107 -9.61 -16.19 -19.18
CA ILE A 107 -8.20 -16.32 -19.56
C ILE A 107 -7.37 -16.99 -18.46
N PRO A 108 -6.25 -17.66 -18.81
CA PRO A 108 -5.33 -18.22 -17.83
C PRO A 108 -4.92 -17.20 -16.76
N VAL A 109 -4.89 -17.64 -15.50
CA VAL A 109 -4.56 -16.79 -14.34
C VAL A 109 -3.21 -16.08 -14.52
N LYS A 110 -2.23 -16.75 -15.13
CA LYS A 110 -0.91 -16.17 -15.43
C LYS A 110 -1.01 -14.89 -16.25
N ILE A 111 -1.95 -14.82 -17.21
CA ILE A 111 -2.18 -13.63 -18.04
C ILE A 111 -2.84 -12.51 -17.22
N ARG A 112 -3.82 -12.82 -16.37
CA ARG A 112 -4.43 -11.84 -15.46
C ARG A 112 -3.40 -11.20 -14.52
N ILE A 113 -2.56 -12.02 -13.91
CA ILE A 113 -1.46 -11.55 -13.05
C ILE A 113 -0.47 -10.70 -13.85
N PHE A 114 -0.12 -11.12 -15.08
CA PHE A 114 0.77 -10.35 -15.94
C PHE A 114 0.22 -8.96 -16.24
N ILE A 115 -1.07 -8.85 -16.62
CA ILE A 115 -1.73 -7.57 -16.88
C ILE A 115 -1.76 -6.71 -15.60
N TRP A 116 -2.10 -7.30 -14.45
CA TRP A 116 -2.08 -6.60 -13.16
C TRP A 116 -0.68 -6.05 -12.80
N LYS A 117 0.37 -6.85 -13.02
CA LYS A 117 1.77 -6.37 -12.83
C LYS A 117 2.16 -5.30 -13.83
N ALA A 118 1.73 -5.41 -15.09
CA ALA A 118 1.97 -4.41 -16.11
C ALA A 118 1.32 -3.07 -15.74
N TYR A 119 0.09 -3.11 -15.20
CA TYR A 119 -0.64 -1.94 -14.72
C TYR A 119 0.14 -1.16 -13.68
N HIS A 120 0.61 -1.84 -12.64
CA HIS A 120 1.33 -1.20 -11.57
C HIS A 120 2.79 -0.89 -11.92
N THR A 121 3.21 -1.09 -13.17
CA THR A 121 4.61 -0.97 -13.62
C THR A 121 5.59 -1.86 -12.84
N TRP A 122 5.12 -3.01 -12.36
CA TRP A 122 5.88 -3.98 -11.57
C TRP A 122 6.60 -5.04 -12.41
N LEU A 123 6.55 -4.92 -13.73
CA LEU A 123 7.37 -5.75 -14.59
C LEU A 123 8.84 -5.37 -14.44
N SER A 124 9.72 -6.37 -14.53
CA SER A 124 11.17 -6.24 -14.41
C SER A 124 11.77 -5.64 -15.70
N THR A 125 11.30 -4.44 -16.06
CA THR A 125 11.85 -3.66 -17.18
C THR A 125 13.14 -2.98 -16.75
N LEU A 126 14.05 -2.70 -17.68
CA LEU A 126 15.34 -2.08 -17.35
C LEU A 126 15.21 -0.73 -16.66
N VAL A 127 14.19 0.06 -17.03
CA VAL A 127 13.88 1.32 -16.31
C VAL A 127 13.47 1.05 -14.87
N ASN A 128 12.68 0.00 -14.61
CA ASN A 128 12.23 -0.31 -13.25
C ASN A 128 13.36 -0.92 -12.40
N LEU A 129 14.22 -1.74 -13.00
CA LEU A 129 15.43 -2.27 -12.34
C LEU A 129 16.38 -1.15 -11.92
N ALA A 130 16.62 -0.18 -12.81
CA ALA A 130 17.44 0.99 -12.50
C ALA A 130 16.83 1.85 -11.36
N LYS A 131 15.50 2.01 -11.31
CA LYS A 131 14.81 2.69 -10.20
C LYS A 131 15.02 1.99 -8.85
N HIS A 132 15.17 0.67 -8.86
CA HIS A 132 15.43 -0.13 -7.67
C HIS A 132 16.93 -0.28 -7.35
N GLY A 133 17.80 0.50 -7.99
CA GLY A 133 19.23 0.54 -7.68
C GLY A 133 20.05 -0.60 -8.29
N VAL A 134 19.48 -1.36 -9.24
CA VAL A 134 20.26 -2.37 -9.99
C VAL A 134 21.05 -1.63 -11.09
N PRO A 135 22.39 -1.79 -11.18
CA PRO A 135 23.20 -1.14 -12.20
C PRO A 135 22.96 -1.78 -13.56
N THR A 136 21.99 -1.25 -14.31
CA THR A 136 21.64 -1.70 -15.66
C THR A 136 21.48 -0.52 -16.60
N GLU A 137 21.91 -0.68 -17.85
CA GLU A 137 21.55 0.28 -18.90
C GLU A 137 20.04 0.25 -19.14
N THR A 138 19.41 1.42 -19.25
CA THR A 138 17.96 1.52 -19.39
C THR A 138 17.47 1.38 -20.83
N ARG A 139 18.39 1.26 -21.81
CA ARG A 139 18.05 1.13 -23.24
C ARG A 139 17.43 -0.23 -23.52
N CYS A 140 16.38 -0.26 -24.34
CA CYS A 140 15.71 -1.48 -24.74
C CYS A 140 16.65 -2.45 -25.44
N GLY A 141 16.74 -3.69 -24.93
CA GLY A 141 17.60 -4.72 -25.51
C GLY A 141 17.20 -5.17 -26.92
N VAL A 142 15.97 -4.87 -27.35
CA VAL A 142 15.47 -5.24 -28.69
C VAL A 142 15.76 -4.13 -29.71
N CYS A 143 15.30 -2.90 -29.47
CA CYS A 143 15.43 -1.83 -30.45
C CYS A 143 16.64 -0.92 -30.25
N SER A 144 17.26 -0.93 -29.05
CA SER A 144 18.37 -0.05 -28.63
C SER A 144 18.14 1.47 -28.77
N LYS A 145 16.95 1.90 -29.22
CA LYS A 145 16.61 3.29 -29.56
C LYS A 145 16.04 4.07 -28.37
N LYS A 146 15.15 3.45 -27.57
CA LYS A 146 14.44 4.09 -26.45
C LYS A 146 14.69 3.33 -25.15
N SER A 147 14.39 3.98 -24.02
CA SER A 147 14.43 3.34 -22.70
C SER A 147 13.35 2.26 -22.57
N GLU A 148 13.69 1.12 -21.99
CA GLU A 148 12.77 0.00 -21.76
C GLU A 148 11.83 0.28 -20.59
N THR A 149 10.75 0.99 -20.87
CA THR A 149 9.60 1.10 -19.97
C THR A 149 8.63 -0.05 -20.21
N THR A 150 7.69 -0.29 -19.28
CA THR A 150 6.63 -1.29 -19.48
C THR A 150 5.87 -1.09 -20.78
N VAL A 151 5.52 0.16 -21.12
CA VAL A 151 4.83 0.48 -22.37
C VAL A 151 5.74 0.24 -23.58
N HIS A 152 7.04 0.51 -23.47
CA HIS A 152 7.97 0.28 -24.56
C HIS A 152 8.24 -1.20 -24.83
N ALA A 153 8.53 -1.96 -23.77
CA ALA A 153 8.77 -3.39 -23.82
C ALA A 153 7.57 -4.16 -24.37
N LEU A 154 6.35 -3.73 -24.05
CA LEU A 154 5.14 -4.41 -24.50
C LEU A 154 4.59 -3.86 -25.82
N TRP A 155 4.66 -2.55 -26.08
CA TRP A 155 3.92 -1.92 -27.19
C TRP A 155 4.67 -0.90 -28.05
N SER A 156 5.44 0.02 -27.49
CA SER A 156 6.00 1.09 -28.34
C SER A 156 7.29 0.70 -29.07
N CYS A 157 7.80 -0.52 -28.83
CA CYS A 157 8.92 -1.08 -29.58
C CYS A 157 8.49 -1.47 -31.01
N GLY A 158 9.07 -0.78 -32.00
CA GLY A 158 8.79 -1.00 -33.42
C GLY A 158 9.20 -2.39 -33.90
N GLU A 159 10.28 -2.94 -33.36
CA GLU A 159 10.78 -4.28 -33.71
C GLU A 159 9.81 -5.39 -33.27
N LEU A 160 9.01 -5.16 -32.22
CA LEU A 160 7.98 -6.09 -31.73
C LEU A 160 6.63 -5.92 -32.44
N LYS A 161 6.53 -5.03 -33.44
CA LYS A 161 5.26 -4.79 -34.15
C LYS A 161 4.81 -6.01 -34.95
N ALA A 162 5.72 -6.68 -35.66
CA ALA A 162 5.41 -7.88 -36.43
C ALA A 162 4.93 -9.02 -35.52
N PHE A 163 5.58 -9.23 -34.38
CA PHE A 163 5.19 -10.24 -33.39
C PHE A 163 3.79 -9.96 -32.80
N ARG A 164 3.49 -8.71 -32.43
CA ARG A 164 2.15 -8.37 -31.90
C ARG A 164 1.04 -8.57 -32.92
N ASN A 165 1.29 -8.19 -34.17
CA ASN A 165 0.33 -8.40 -35.25
C ASN A 165 0.11 -9.89 -35.58
N SER A 166 1.02 -10.78 -35.17
CA SER A 166 0.87 -12.22 -35.35
C SER A 166 -0.07 -12.88 -34.33
N CYS A 167 -0.42 -12.19 -33.24
CA CYS A 167 -1.26 -12.73 -32.19
C CYS A 167 -2.56 -11.92 -32.09
N TYR A 168 -3.70 -12.59 -32.29
CA TYR A 168 -5.03 -11.98 -32.25
C TYR A 168 -5.31 -11.25 -30.92
N LEU A 169 -4.79 -11.77 -29.79
CA LEU A 169 -4.92 -11.15 -28.48
C LEU A 169 -4.21 -9.80 -28.40
N PHE A 170 -3.19 -9.57 -29.22
CA PHE A 170 -2.40 -8.35 -29.22
C PHE A 170 -2.76 -7.42 -30.40
N SER A 171 -3.27 -7.94 -31.52
CA SER A 171 -3.71 -7.08 -32.64
C SER A 171 -4.83 -6.11 -32.26
N GLU A 172 -5.70 -6.51 -31.34
CA GLU A 172 -6.86 -5.71 -30.90
C GLU A 172 -6.54 -4.71 -29.76
N LEU A 173 -5.38 -4.83 -29.11
CA LEU A 173 -5.05 -3.97 -27.96
C LEU A 173 -4.36 -2.69 -28.45
N ASN A 174 -5.08 -1.70 -28.96
CA ASN A 174 -4.41 -0.47 -29.40
C ASN A 174 -4.01 0.43 -28.22
N TRP A 175 -2.73 0.40 -27.81
CA TRP A 175 -2.19 1.35 -26.85
C TRP A 175 -1.66 2.60 -27.55
N ASN A 176 -2.53 3.60 -27.68
CA ASN A 176 -2.09 4.91 -28.14
C ASN A 176 -1.22 5.57 -27.06
N ASN A 177 -0.15 6.23 -27.51
CA ASN A 177 0.96 6.76 -26.71
C ASN A 177 0.60 7.90 -25.72
N ASN A 178 -0.67 8.10 -25.35
CA ASN A 178 -1.04 9.25 -24.50
C ASN A 178 -2.27 9.07 -23.61
N PHE A 179 -2.69 7.86 -23.29
CA PHE A 179 -3.78 7.65 -22.32
C PHE A 179 -3.35 6.66 -21.25
N GLN A 180 -3.78 6.91 -20.02
CA GLN A 180 -3.43 6.08 -18.87
C GLN A 180 -3.81 4.64 -19.22
N LEU A 181 -2.98 3.71 -18.78
CA LEU A 181 -3.09 2.27 -19.04
C LEU A 181 -4.53 1.69 -18.87
N LEU A 182 -5.37 2.35 -18.08
CA LEU A 182 -6.81 2.13 -17.91
C LEU A 182 -7.64 2.29 -19.19
N ASP A 183 -7.39 3.31 -20.01
CA ASP A 183 -8.22 3.63 -21.18
C ASP A 183 -8.05 2.59 -22.29
N ASN A 184 -6.82 2.12 -22.49
CA ASN A 184 -6.52 1.05 -23.43
C ASN A 184 -7.14 -0.28 -22.97
N LEU A 185 -7.20 -0.54 -21.67
CA LEU A 185 -7.80 -1.76 -21.12
C LEU A 185 -9.33 -1.71 -21.04
N CYS A 186 -9.93 -0.51 -21.03
CA CYS A 186 -11.36 -0.29 -21.20
C CYS A 186 -11.81 -0.72 -22.62
N TYR A 187 -11.05 -0.33 -23.64
CA TYR A 187 -11.25 -0.79 -25.03
C TYR A 187 -11.16 -2.32 -25.15
N CYS A 188 -10.21 -2.95 -24.47
CA CYS A 188 -10.04 -4.41 -24.46
C CYS A 188 -11.27 -5.14 -23.88
N SER A 189 -11.92 -4.57 -22.85
CA SER A 189 -13.13 -5.18 -22.27
C SER A 189 -14.29 -5.20 -23.26
N HIS A 190 -14.40 -4.14 -24.07
CA HIS A 190 -15.42 -4.03 -25.10
C HIS A 190 -15.16 -5.01 -26.24
N VAL A 191 -13.91 -5.12 -26.71
CA VAL A 191 -13.53 -6.07 -27.77
C VAL A 191 -13.63 -7.54 -27.32
N LEU A 192 -13.16 -7.87 -26.11
CA LEU A 192 -13.21 -9.25 -25.61
C LEU A 192 -14.64 -9.70 -25.25
N SER A 193 -15.54 -8.77 -24.91
CA SER A 193 -16.97 -9.07 -24.74
C SER A 193 -17.69 -9.37 -26.06
N ILE A 194 -17.19 -8.86 -27.19
CA ILE A 194 -17.76 -9.11 -28.52
C ILE A 194 -17.33 -10.48 -29.06
N THR A 195 -16.16 -10.99 -28.65
CA THR A 195 -15.68 -12.32 -29.06
C THR A 195 -16.22 -13.50 -28.25
N GLU A 196 -16.97 -13.22 -27.16
CA GLU A 196 -17.69 -14.25 -26.39
C GLU A 196 -19.21 -14.30 -26.71
N MET A 197 -19.66 -13.59 -27.76
CA MET A 197 -20.96 -13.80 -28.44
C MET A 197 -20.73 -14.46 -29.81
#